data_AF-A0A1B6LE38-F1
#
_entry.id   AF-A0A1B6LE38-F1
#
_cell.length_a   1.000
_cell.length_b   1.000
_cell.length_c   1.000
_cell.angle_alpha   90.00
_cell.angle_beta   90.00
_cell.angle_gamma   90.00
#
_symmetry.space_group_name_H-M   'P 1'
#
loop_
_entity.id
_entity.type
_entity.pdbx_description
1 polymer ?
#
loop_
_entity_poly.entity_id
_entity_poly.type
_entity_poly.pdbx_seq_one_letter_code
_entity_poly.pdbx_strand_id
1 'polypeptide(L)'
;GKPQVSDKISKNLTFQSSAGGVAVFSLITKSKYFEKPTISDYNLSFQQLSKAFKTRKFEELLCSPMGCVRDQIPLNVFAHNIVRFQRSTGATVKVVAHNEINNTTLKNGLTYNDFTEQLRSSIKTAEINLPLAILSPTSKEENHSSILQLQKTCSPASNSSLSSTASEVRVSLTPSSELQHLVDLPLTPMQQRDTDNLTQLLPSTTHPATDPKTPQQVSPVFLV
;
A
#
# COMPACT_ATOMS: atom_id res chain seq x y z
N GLY A 1 19.41 0.17 -2.39
CA GLY A 1 20.17 0.55 -3.60
C GLY A 1 19.19 0.78 -4.74
N LYS A 2 19.65 1.19 -5.93
CA LYS A 2 18.77 1.24 -7.12
C LYS A 2 18.33 -0.20 -7.47
N PRO A 3 17.04 -0.45 -7.78
CA PRO A 3 16.59 -1.77 -8.22
C PRO A 3 17.34 -2.25 -9.47
N GLN A 4 17.70 -3.52 -9.48
CA GLN A 4 18.23 -4.23 -10.64
C GLN A 4 17.09 -4.82 -11.49
N VAL A 5 17.40 -5.26 -12.70
CA VAL A 5 16.41 -5.90 -13.59
C VAL A 5 15.88 -7.20 -12.95
N SER A 6 16.72 -7.93 -12.23
CA SER A 6 16.35 -9.14 -11.47
C SER A 6 15.36 -8.87 -10.34
N ASP A 7 15.30 -7.63 -9.83
CA ASP A 7 14.39 -7.24 -8.74
C ASP A 7 12.96 -7.00 -9.26
N LYS A 8 12.77 -7.00 -10.59
CA LYS A 8 11.49 -6.75 -11.23
C LYS A 8 10.57 -7.96 -11.07
N ILE A 9 9.50 -7.80 -10.29
CA ILE A 9 8.47 -8.83 -10.09
C ILE A 9 7.29 -8.69 -11.05
N SER A 10 7.14 -7.54 -11.70
CA SER A 10 6.16 -7.28 -12.75
C SER A 10 6.57 -6.07 -13.60
N LYS A 11 5.81 -5.74 -14.65
CA LYS A 11 6.09 -4.57 -15.49
C LYS A 11 6.16 -3.26 -14.67
N ASN A 12 5.33 -3.11 -13.64
CA ASN A 12 5.13 -1.87 -12.88
C ASN A 12 5.65 -1.92 -11.43
N LEU A 13 6.37 -2.99 -11.03
CA LEU A 13 6.80 -3.17 -9.64
C LEU A 13 8.14 -3.91 -9.54
N THR A 14 9.03 -3.42 -8.68
CA THR A 14 10.22 -4.13 -8.23
C THR A 14 10.14 -4.46 -6.74
N PHE A 15 10.89 -5.47 -6.31
CA PHE A 15 10.97 -5.93 -4.92
C PHE A 15 12.41 -6.26 -4.57
N GLN A 16 12.90 -5.70 -3.48
CA GLN A 16 14.19 -6.02 -2.86
C GLN A 16 13.94 -6.41 -1.41
N SER A 17 14.70 -7.36 -0.89
CA SER A 17 14.67 -7.75 0.53
C SER A 17 16.08 -7.85 1.08
N SER A 18 16.26 -7.47 2.34
CA SER A 18 17.53 -7.61 3.06
C SER A 18 17.44 -8.73 4.10
N ALA A 19 18.60 -9.24 4.54
CA ALA A 19 18.67 -10.26 5.58
C ALA A 19 18.04 -9.82 6.92
N GLY A 20 17.97 -8.50 7.16
CA GLY A 20 17.33 -7.90 8.34
C GLY A 20 15.80 -7.79 8.24
N GLY A 21 15.17 -8.52 7.34
CA GLY A 21 13.70 -8.55 7.18
C GLY A 21 13.10 -7.31 6.52
N VAL A 22 13.87 -6.25 6.31
CA VAL A 22 13.40 -5.06 5.62
C VAL A 22 13.21 -5.37 4.14
N ALA A 23 11.99 -5.12 3.66
CA ALA A 23 11.63 -5.20 2.25
C ALA A 23 11.43 -3.80 1.66
N VAL A 24 11.84 -3.64 0.41
CA VAL A 24 11.69 -2.40 -0.36
C VAL A 24 10.93 -2.71 -1.64
N PHE A 25 9.80 -2.04 -1.83
CA PHE A 25 9.13 -2.00 -3.12
C PHE A 25 9.50 -0.69 -3.84
N SER A 26 9.51 -0.72 -5.17
CA SER A 26 9.56 0.51 -5.98
C SER A 26 8.56 0.44 -7.11
N LEU A 27 7.79 1.52 -7.27
CA LEU A 27 6.76 1.64 -8.30
C LEU A 27 7.41 2.04 -9.63
N ILE A 28 7.25 1.20 -10.66
CA ILE A 28 7.67 1.56 -12.02
C ILE A 28 6.46 2.19 -12.73
N THR A 29 6.45 3.52 -12.76
CA THR A 29 5.31 4.32 -13.26
C THR A 29 5.57 4.99 -14.61
N LYS A 30 6.79 4.84 -15.14
CA LYS A 30 7.22 5.41 -16.43
C LYS A 30 8.33 4.58 -17.05
N SER A 31 8.43 4.63 -18.37
CA SER A 31 9.41 3.85 -19.13
C SER A 31 10.80 4.48 -19.10
N LYS A 32 10.85 5.82 -19.15
CA LYS A 32 12.08 6.61 -19.08
C LYS A 32 12.03 7.58 -17.91
N TYR A 33 13.19 7.89 -17.35
CA TYR A 33 13.29 8.74 -16.15
C TYR A 33 12.74 10.16 -16.35
N PHE A 34 12.89 10.74 -17.53
CA PHE A 34 12.47 12.11 -17.84
C PHE A 34 10.99 12.23 -18.22
N GLU A 35 10.29 11.11 -18.42
CA GLU A 35 8.85 11.12 -18.71
C GLU A 35 8.04 11.44 -17.44
N LYS A 36 6.78 11.84 -17.63
CA LYS A 36 5.80 11.91 -16.55
C LYS A 36 5.02 10.60 -16.51
N PRO A 37 4.74 10.05 -15.31
CA PRO A 37 3.91 8.87 -15.19
C PRO A 37 2.47 9.17 -15.66
N THR A 38 1.82 8.19 -16.27
CA THR A 38 0.38 8.27 -16.51
C THR A 38 -0.37 7.89 -15.22
N ILE A 39 -1.58 8.42 -15.02
CA ILE A 39 -2.43 8.02 -13.88
C ILE A 39 -2.75 6.52 -13.95
N SER A 40 -2.92 5.96 -15.15
CA SER A 40 -3.21 4.55 -15.35
C SER A 40 -2.05 3.65 -14.89
N ASP A 41 -0.81 3.94 -15.30
CA ASP A 41 0.37 3.20 -14.86
C ASP A 41 0.59 3.32 -13.35
N TYR A 42 0.34 4.51 -12.79
CA TYR A 42 0.42 4.75 -11.35
C TYR A 42 -0.58 3.88 -10.58
N ASN A 43 -1.86 3.91 -10.97
CA ASN A 43 -2.91 3.09 -10.35
C ASN A 43 -2.62 1.58 -10.49
N LEU A 44 -2.16 1.14 -11.68
CA LEU A 44 -1.80 -0.25 -11.92
C LEU A 44 -0.64 -0.70 -11.01
N SER A 45 0.37 0.16 -10.81
CA SER A 45 1.47 -0.13 -9.89
C SER A 45 1.00 -0.33 -8.45
N PHE A 46 0.02 0.46 -7.98
CA PHE A 46 -0.59 0.28 -6.66
C PHE A 46 -1.38 -1.01 -6.54
N GLN A 47 -2.13 -1.40 -7.57
CA GLN A 47 -2.84 -2.69 -7.58
C GLN A 47 -1.88 -3.88 -7.47
N GLN A 48 -0.77 -3.83 -8.22
CA GLN A 48 0.28 -4.84 -8.17
C GLN A 48 0.98 -4.86 -6.80
N LEU A 49 1.22 -3.68 -6.21
CA LEU A 49 1.76 -3.54 -4.86
C LEU A 49 0.83 -4.21 -3.85
N SER A 50 -0.46 -3.90 -3.84
CA SER A 50 -1.45 -4.52 -2.94
C SER A 50 -1.43 -6.05 -3.05
N LYS A 51 -1.40 -6.59 -4.27
CA LYS A 51 -1.33 -8.04 -4.50
C LYS A 51 -0.05 -8.62 -3.90
N ALA A 52 1.11 -8.03 -4.23
CA ALA A 52 2.40 -8.50 -3.75
C ALA A 52 2.52 -8.44 -2.22
N PHE A 53 1.94 -7.41 -1.61
CA PHE A 53 1.91 -7.19 -0.16
C PHE A 53 1.09 -8.26 0.56
N LYS A 54 -0.13 -8.55 0.06
CA LYS A 54 -0.98 -9.65 0.57
C LYS A 54 -0.30 -11.01 0.47
N THR A 55 0.26 -11.33 -0.71
CA THR A 55 0.92 -12.62 -0.93
C THR A 55 2.09 -12.83 0.03
N ARG A 56 2.79 -11.76 0.41
CA ARG A 56 3.92 -11.81 1.34
C ARG A 56 3.53 -11.60 2.81
N LYS A 57 2.24 -11.38 3.09
CA LYS A 57 1.71 -11.18 4.45
C LYS A 57 2.44 -10.07 5.22
N PHE A 58 2.77 -8.98 4.54
CA PHE A 58 3.30 -7.80 5.22
C PHE A 58 2.18 -7.07 5.96
N GLU A 59 2.52 -6.42 7.06
CA GLU A 59 1.54 -5.79 7.97
C GLU A 59 1.69 -4.26 8.06
N GLU A 60 2.86 -3.73 7.71
CA GLU A 60 3.14 -2.29 7.79
C GLU A 60 3.84 -1.79 6.52
N LEU A 61 3.27 -0.73 5.94
CA LEU A 61 3.85 0.03 4.84
C LEU A 61 4.27 1.41 5.32
N LEU A 62 5.55 1.75 5.14
CA LEU A 62 6.10 3.08 5.30
C LEU A 62 6.41 3.67 3.91
N CYS A 63 5.86 4.84 3.59
CA CYS A 63 6.04 5.46 2.28
C CYS A 63 6.07 6.98 2.33
N SER A 64 6.63 7.59 1.29
CA SER A 64 6.49 9.04 1.06
C SER A 64 5.23 9.33 0.23
N PRO A 65 4.79 10.60 0.08
CA PRO A 65 3.77 10.97 -0.92
C PRO A 65 4.38 10.91 -2.34
N MET A 66 4.68 9.68 -2.79
CA MET A 66 5.53 9.42 -3.94
C MET A 66 4.92 9.96 -5.22
N GLY A 67 5.72 10.75 -5.94
CA GLY A 67 5.35 11.32 -7.22
C GLY A 67 4.52 12.60 -7.13
N CYS A 68 4.00 12.98 -5.97
CA CYS A 68 3.14 14.16 -5.84
C CYS A 68 3.88 15.49 -6.11
N VAL A 69 5.17 15.57 -5.78
CA VAL A 69 5.97 16.79 -5.95
C VAL A 69 6.70 16.80 -7.30
N ARG A 70 7.61 15.84 -7.53
CA ARG A 70 8.46 15.82 -8.73
C ARG A 70 7.71 15.40 -9.99
N ASP A 71 6.88 14.37 -9.87
CA ASP A 71 6.18 13.76 -11.00
C ASP A 71 4.76 14.32 -11.18
N GLN A 72 4.34 15.27 -10.31
CA GLN A 72 3.06 15.97 -10.32
C GLN A 72 1.84 15.04 -10.34
N ILE A 73 1.94 13.90 -9.64
CA ILE A 73 0.77 13.07 -9.36
C ILE A 73 -0.20 13.88 -8.49
N PRO A 74 -1.48 13.99 -8.86
CA PRO A 74 -2.46 14.70 -8.03
C PRO A 74 -2.59 14.09 -6.64
N LEU A 75 -2.67 14.92 -5.59
CA LEU A 75 -2.77 14.48 -4.20
C LEU A 75 -3.98 13.57 -3.95
N ASN A 76 -5.11 13.86 -4.60
CA ASN A 76 -6.31 13.03 -4.51
C ASN A 76 -6.11 11.63 -5.12
N VAL A 77 -5.32 11.50 -6.20
CA VAL A 77 -4.98 10.21 -6.81
C VAL A 77 -4.09 9.39 -5.87
N PHE A 78 -3.07 10.01 -5.27
CA PHE A 78 -2.25 9.36 -4.24
C PHE A 78 -3.10 8.91 -3.05
N ALA A 79 -3.91 9.83 -2.50
CA ALA A 79 -4.78 9.57 -1.35
C ALA A 79 -5.77 8.42 -1.60
N HIS A 80 -6.42 8.40 -2.77
CA HIS A 80 -7.32 7.32 -3.13
C HIS A 80 -6.62 5.96 -3.20
N ASN A 81 -5.45 5.91 -3.83
CA ASN A 81 -4.68 4.66 -3.95
C ASN A 81 -4.16 4.16 -2.61
N ILE A 82 -3.66 5.04 -1.74
CA ILE A 82 -3.10 4.63 -0.45
C ILE A 82 -4.19 4.15 0.53
N VAL A 83 -5.35 4.80 0.55
CA VAL A 83 -6.52 4.35 1.34
C VAL A 83 -7.05 3.03 0.78
N ARG A 84 -7.16 2.90 -0.54
CA ARG A 84 -7.55 1.63 -1.19
C ARG A 84 -6.57 0.52 -0.87
N PHE A 85 -5.27 0.80 -0.93
CA PHE A 85 -4.21 -0.13 -0.57
C PHE A 85 -4.43 -0.62 0.87
N GLN A 86 -4.49 0.29 1.83
CA GLN A 86 -4.65 -0.01 3.26
C GLN A 86 -5.86 -0.89 3.54
N ARG A 87 -7.03 -0.51 3.01
CA ARG A 87 -8.26 -1.31 3.19
C ARG A 87 -8.18 -2.68 2.56
N SER A 88 -7.58 -2.77 1.37
CA SER A 88 -7.49 -4.04 0.67
C SER A 88 -6.54 -4.99 1.40
N THR A 89 -5.41 -4.52 1.91
CA THR A 89 -4.35 -5.35 2.52
C THR A 89 -4.55 -5.57 4.02
N GLY A 90 -5.30 -4.69 4.70
CA GLY A 90 -5.34 -4.63 6.15
C GLY A 90 -4.03 -4.11 6.77
N ALA A 91 -3.12 -3.57 5.98
CA ALA A 91 -1.83 -3.10 6.45
C ALA A 91 -1.94 -1.74 7.13
N THR A 92 -1.16 -1.52 8.18
CA THR A 92 -0.92 -0.18 8.71
C THR A 92 -0.12 0.61 7.68
N VAL A 93 -0.54 1.84 7.37
CA VAL A 93 0.21 2.71 6.46
C VAL A 93 0.69 3.95 7.20
N LYS A 94 1.98 4.22 7.09
CA LYS A 94 2.62 5.45 7.56
C LYS A 94 3.10 6.25 6.35
N VAL A 95 2.49 7.42 6.14
CA VAL A 95 2.95 8.38 5.12
C VAL A 95 3.85 9.40 5.78
N VAL A 96 5.09 9.51 5.31
CA VAL A 96 6.11 10.44 5.82
C VAL A 96 6.42 11.50 4.76
N ALA A 97 6.20 12.75 5.12
CA ALA A 97 6.65 13.91 4.35
C ALA A 97 7.81 14.59 5.09
N HIS A 98 8.82 15.02 4.33
CA HIS A 98 9.98 15.74 4.86
C HIS A 98 9.92 17.20 4.44
N ASN A 99 10.17 18.10 5.38
CA ASN A 99 10.36 19.52 5.07
C ASN A 99 11.79 19.73 4.58
N GLU A 100 11.99 19.75 3.26
CA GLU A 100 13.27 20.19 2.72
C GLU A 100 13.46 21.67 3.12
N ILE A 101 14.48 21.97 3.94
CA ILE A 101 14.75 23.29 4.58
C ILE A 101 15.07 24.40 3.53
N ASN A 102 14.90 24.10 2.26
CA ASN A 102 15.06 25.05 1.19
C ASN A 102 13.90 26.05 1.30
N ASN A 103 14.18 27.33 1.56
CA ASN A 103 13.20 28.45 1.63
C ASN A 103 12.42 28.68 0.32
N THR A 104 12.41 27.72 -0.59
CA THR A 104 11.78 27.74 -1.91
C THR A 104 10.47 26.96 -1.86
N THR A 105 9.46 27.45 -2.58
CA THR A 105 8.27 26.67 -2.93
C THR A 105 8.66 25.30 -3.47
N LEU A 106 7.93 24.24 -3.10
CA LEU A 106 8.08 22.91 -3.66
C LEU A 106 7.95 22.96 -5.20
N LYS A 107 8.40 21.92 -5.91
CA LYS A 107 8.33 21.86 -7.39
C LYS A 107 6.91 21.96 -7.96
N ASN A 108 5.88 21.80 -7.12
CA ASN A 108 4.48 21.97 -7.46
C ASN A 108 3.93 23.38 -7.10
N GLY A 109 4.79 24.30 -6.64
CA GLY A 109 4.43 25.67 -6.25
C GLY A 109 3.88 25.80 -4.82
N LEU A 110 3.68 24.70 -4.09
CA LEU A 110 3.13 24.74 -2.72
C LEU A 110 4.23 24.96 -1.68
N THR A 111 3.89 25.57 -0.54
CA THR A 111 4.75 25.49 0.65
C THR A 111 4.64 24.09 1.27
N TYR A 112 5.58 23.73 2.15
CA TYR A 112 5.51 22.45 2.88
C TYR A 112 4.22 22.33 3.72
N ASN A 113 3.82 23.42 4.38
CA ASN A 113 2.60 23.45 5.19
C ASN A 113 1.36 23.24 4.31
N ASP A 114 1.23 24.00 3.20
CA ASP A 114 0.09 23.84 2.28
C ASP A 114 0.03 22.42 1.71
N PHE A 115 1.18 21.85 1.33
CA PHE A 115 1.26 20.51 0.79
C PHE A 115 0.82 19.46 1.81
N THR A 116 1.30 19.53 3.05
CA THR A 116 0.94 18.56 4.10
C THR A 116 -0.51 18.69 4.56
N GLU A 117 -1.06 19.90 4.62
CA GLU A 117 -2.47 20.14 4.89
C GLU A 117 -3.37 19.57 3.77
N GLN A 118 -3.05 19.84 2.51
CA GLN A 118 -3.78 19.30 1.37
C GLN A 118 -3.68 17.77 1.29
N LEU A 119 -2.51 17.20 1.62
CA LEU A 119 -2.31 15.75 1.68
C LEU A 119 -3.20 15.10 2.74
N ARG A 120 -3.20 15.63 3.97
CA ARG A 120 -4.06 15.15 5.07
C ARG A 120 -5.54 15.27 4.71
N SER A 121 -5.95 16.40 4.15
CA SER A 121 -7.32 16.63 3.71
C SER A 121 -7.74 15.62 2.64
N SER A 122 -6.89 15.40 1.63
CA SER A 122 -7.15 14.45 0.54
C SER A 122 -7.29 13.01 1.05
N ILE A 123 -6.46 12.59 2.00
CA ILE A 123 -6.54 11.27 2.64
C ILE A 123 -7.86 11.13 3.41
N LYS A 124 -8.19 12.10 4.27
CA LYS A 124 -9.44 12.10 5.03
C LYS A 124 -10.67 12.04 4.12
N THR A 125 -10.67 12.79 3.02
CA THR A 125 -11.74 12.74 2.01
C THR A 125 -11.82 11.37 1.33
N ALA A 126 -10.68 10.76 0.99
CA ALA A 126 -10.65 9.43 0.38
C ALA A 126 -11.15 8.34 1.34
N GLU A 127 -10.87 8.45 2.64
CA GLU A 127 -11.43 7.55 3.66
C GLU A 127 -12.95 7.63 3.72
N ILE A 128 -13.52 8.83 3.67
CA ILE A 128 -14.98 9.00 3.73
C ILE A 128 -15.65 8.49 2.45
N ASN A 129 -15.08 8.80 1.29
CA ASN A 129 -15.75 8.60 0.01
C ASN A 129 -15.59 7.21 -0.60
N LEU A 130 -14.61 6.42 -0.15
CA LEU A 130 -14.40 5.09 -0.71
C LEU A 130 -15.45 4.12 -0.11
N PRO A 131 -16.36 3.52 -0.90
CA PRO A 131 -17.36 2.59 -0.36
C PRO A 131 -16.69 1.30 0.14
N LEU A 132 -17.11 0.79 1.30
CA LEU A 132 -16.61 -0.50 1.82
C LEU A 132 -16.87 -1.67 0.86
N ALA A 133 -17.93 -1.57 0.04
CA ALA A 133 -18.42 -2.66 -0.81
C ALA A 133 -17.54 -2.99 -2.04
N ILE A 134 -16.54 -2.17 -2.40
CA ILE A 134 -15.71 -2.39 -3.61
C ILE A 134 -14.57 -3.41 -3.36
N LEU A 135 -14.46 -4.00 -2.16
CA LEU A 135 -13.40 -4.95 -1.82
C LEU A 135 -13.73 -6.41 -2.15
N SER A 136 -14.95 -6.70 -2.63
CA SER A 136 -15.30 -8.05 -3.10
C SER A 136 -14.59 -8.33 -4.44
N PRO A 137 -13.82 -9.43 -4.55
CA PRO A 137 -13.16 -9.82 -5.79
C PRO A 137 -14.20 -10.45 -6.73
N THR A 138 -15.07 -9.64 -7.33
CA THR A 138 -15.86 -10.12 -8.46
C THR A 138 -14.95 -10.13 -9.69
N SER A 139 -14.51 -11.32 -10.04
CA SER A 139 -13.68 -11.65 -11.20
C SER A 139 -14.43 -11.42 -12.51
N LYS A 140 -14.72 -10.16 -12.85
CA LYS A 140 -15.10 -9.75 -14.20
C LYS A 140 -14.42 -8.41 -14.49
N GLU A 141 -13.40 -8.46 -15.34
CA GLU A 141 -12.77 -7.27 -15.92
C GLU A 141 -13.84 -6.46 -16.66
N GLU A 142 -14.25 -5.32 -16.10
CA GLU A 142 -15.02 -4.32 -16.84
C GLU A 142 -14.42 -2.91 -16.68
N ASN A 143 -14.06 -2.37 -17.85
CA ASN A 143 -13.76 -1.00 -18.24
C ASN A 143 -13.62 0.08 -17.16
N HIS A 144 -12.38 0.48 -16.88
CA HIS A 144 -12.04 1.67 -16.11
C HIS A 144 -12.11 2.94 -16.97
N SER A 145 -13.17 3.76 -16.83
CA SER A 145 -13.14 5.15 -17.34
C SER A 145 -13.96 6.19 -16.55
N SER A 146 -14.33 5.95 -15.27
CA SER A 146 -15.28 6.84 -14.56
C SER A 146 -14.79 7.39 -13.21
N ILE A 147 -13.50 7.74 -13.06
CA ILE A 147 -12.99 8.42 -11.84
C ILE A 147 -12.23 9.71 -12.18
N LEU A 148 -12.82 10.59 -12.99
CA LEU A 148 -12.32 11.96 -13.19
C LEU A 148 -13.46 12.98 -13.31
N GLN A 149 -14.23 13.18 -12.24
CA GLN A 149 -15.07 14.38 -12.10
C GLN A 149 -15.17 14.78 -10.63
N LEU A 150 -14.07 15.28 -10.05
CA LEU A 150 -14.16 16.11 -8.85
C LEU A 150 -12.92 17.01 -8.77
N GLN A 151 -12.97 18.13 -9.49
CA GLN A 151 -12.06 19.26 -9.28
C GLN A 151 -12.94 20.48 -8.98
N LYS A 152 -13.15 20.76 -7.69
CA LYS A 152 -13.67 22.05 -7.22
C LYS A 152 -12.53 22.73 -6.49
N THR A 153 -12.10 23.87 -7.03
CA THR A 153 -10.99 24.69 -6.55
C THR A 153 -11.36 25.37 -5.24
N CYS A 154 -10.59 25.16 -4.18
CA CYS A 154 -10.61 25.98 -2.98
C CYS A 154 -9.29 26.75 -2.88
N SER A 155 -9.38 28.08 -2.83
CA SER A 155 -8.25 28.98 -2.54
C SER A 155 -7.98 29.02 -1.03
N PRO A 156 -6.72 28.93 -0.56
CA PRO A 156 -6.42 29.15 0.84
C PRO A 156 -6.07 30.62 1.12
N ALA A 157 -6.62 31.15 2.20
CA ALA A 157 -6.24 32.41 2.81
C ALA A 157 -5.05 32.19 3.76
N SER A 158 -4.05 33.05 3.65
CA SER A 158 -2.80 33.05 4.41
C SER A 158 -3.03 33.44 5.88
N ASN A 159 -2.24 32.89 6.81
CA ASN A 159 -1.40 33.67 7.75
C ASN A 159 -0.57 32.83 8.73
N SER A 160 0.59 33.43 9.05
CA SER A 160 1.42 33.32 10.26
C SER A 160 2.66 32.42 10.26
N SER A 161 3.73 33.05 10.75
CA SER A 161 5.14 32.68 10.79
C SER A 161 5.47 31.99 12.11
N LEU A 162 6.21 30.86 12.08
CA LEU A 162 6.91 30.34 13.26
C LEU A 162 8.10 29.42 12.90
N SER A 163 9.07 29.45 13.81
CA SER A 163 10.42 28.89 13.82
C SER A 163 10.53 27.40 13.47
N SER A 164 11.48 27.06 12.59
CA SER A 164 11.67 25.74 11.97
C SER A 164 12.61 24.81 12.76
N THR A 165 12.02 23.83 13.47
CA THR A 165 12.63 22.51 13.69
C THR A 165 12.08 21.54 12.65
N ALA A 166 12.89 20.57 12.19
CA ALA A 166 12.48 19.59 11.18
C ALA A 166 11.19 18.87 11.64
N SER A 167 10.08 19.21 11.00
CA SER A 167 8.75 18.74 11.39
C SER A 167 8.34 17.57 10.51
N GLU A 168 8.42 16.36 11.05
CA GLU A 168 7.93 15.15 10.38
C GLU A 168 6.41 15.09 10.49
N VAL A 169 5.71 15.04 9.35
CA VAL A 169 4.27 14.75 9.32
C VAL A 169 4.10 13.25 9.12
N ARG A 170 3.61 12.58 10.16
CA ARG A 170 3.14 11.19 10.10
C ARG A 170 1.63 11.17 9.96
N VAL A 171 1.14 10.58 8.88
CA VAL A 171 -0.26 10.17 8.76
C VAL A 171 -0.29 8.66 8.90
N SER A 172 -0.91 8.16 9.98
CA SER A 172 -1.07 6.74 10.24
C SER A 172 -2.49 6.33 9.88
N LEU A 173 -2.62 5.39 8.93
CA LEU A 173 -3.87 4.74 8.61
C LEU A 173 -3.90 3.39 9.32
N THR A 174 -4.71 3.27 10.37
CA THR A 174 -4.91 2.01 11.08
C THR A 174 -6.13 1.29 10.51
N PRO A 175 -6.07 -0.04 10.31
CA PRO A 175 -7.26 -0.83 9.99
C PRO A 175 -8.36 -0.54 11.02
N SER A 176 -9.58 -0.27 10.57
CA SER A 176 -10.71 -0.20 11.50
C SER A 176 -10.89 -1.59 12.12
N SER A 177 -10.88 -1.67 13.45
CA SER A 177 -11.04 -2.90 14.22
C SER A 177 -12.35 -3.64 13.91
N GLU A 178 -13.34 -2.96 13.32
CA GLU A 178 -14.62 -3.56 12.91
C GLU A 178 -14.50 -4.64 11.82
N LEU A 179 -13.41 -4.68 11.04
CA LEU A 179 -13.27 -5.65 9.93
C LEU A 179 -12.59 -6.96 10.33
N GLN A 180 -12.08 -7.11 11.55
CA GLN A 180 -11.40 -8.35 11.98
C GLN A 180 -12.36 -9.45 12.46
N HIS A 181 -13.65 -9.16 12.67
CA HIS A 181 -14.62 -10.16 13.17
C HIS A 181 -15.42 -10.89 12.09
N LEU A 182 -15.21 -10.61 10.80
CA LEU A 182 -16.04 -11.15 9.71
C LEU A 182 -15.45 -12.37 8.98
N VAL A 183 -14.38 -12.98 9.49
CA VAL A 183 -13.70 -14.14 8.86
C VAL A 183 -13.81 -15.46 9.63
N ASP A 184 -14.43 -15.49 10.82
CA ASP A 184 -14.65 -16.73 11.60
C ASP A 184 -16.09 -17.23 11.51
N LEU A 185 -16.65 -17.36 10.31
CA LEU A 185 -17.85 -18.17 10.12
C LEU A 185 -17.43 -19.65 10.12
N PRO A 186 -17.92 -20.47 11.08
CA PRO A 186 -17.60 -21.90 11.09
C PRO A 186 -18.15 -22.53 9.81
N LEU A 187 -17.23 -23.13 9.04
CA LEU A 187 -17.59 -24.07 7.98
C LEU A 187 -18.46 -25.17 8.60
N THR A 188 -19.73 -25.21 8.20
CA THR A 188 -20.62 -26.31 8.54
C THR A 188 -20.02 -27.61 8.01
N PRO A 189 -19.93 -28.68 8.83
CA PRO A 189 -19.40 -29.95 8.39
C PRO A 189 -20.32 -30.55 7.33
N MET A 190 -19.79 -30.66 6.11
CA MET A 190 -20.41 -31.37 5.01
C MET A 190 -20.35 -32.88 5.33
N GLN A 191 -21.51 -33.53 5.37
CA GLN A 191 -21.66 -34.95 5.71
C GLN A 191 -20.73 -35.83 4.85
N GLN A 192 -19.85 -36.56 5.53
CA GLN A 192 -19.06 -37.66 4.99
C GLN A 192 -19.99 -38.77 4.53
N ARG A 193 -19.79 -39.22 3.28
CA ARG A 193 -20.40 -40.43 2.74
C ARG A 193 -19.33 -41.51 2.82
N ASP A 194 -19.62 -42.53 3.61
CA ASP A 194 -18.76 -43.70 3.82
C ASP A 194 -18.56 -44.48 2.52
N THR A 195 -17.31 -44.79 2.21
CA THR A 195 -16.96 -45.98 1.42
C THR A 195 -15.69 -46.59 2.02
N ASP A 196 -15.88 -47.70 2.72
CA ASP A 196 -14.84 -48.68 3.04
C ASP A 196 -14.19 -49.20 1.74
N ASN A 197 -12.87 -49.39 1.72
CA ASN A 197 -12.23 -50.72 1.82
C ASN A 197 -10.71 -50.71 1.48
N LEU A 198 -10.02 -51.67 2.10
CA LEU A 198 -8.75 -52.33 1.74
C LEU A 198 -7.37 -51.70 2.10
N THR A 199 -6.95 -52.07 3.32
CA THR A 199 -5.63 -52.59 3.75
C THR A 199 -4.55 -52.82 2.69
N GLN A 200 -3.35 -52.24 2.88
CA GLN A 200 -2.05 -52.92 2.81
C GLN A 200 -0.99 -52.24 3.69
N LEU A 201 -0.19 -53.08 4.35
CA LEU A 201 0.91 -52.81 5.29
C LEU A 201 2.20 -52.35 4.61
N LEU A 202 2.99 -51.49 5.28
CA LEU A 202 4.48 -51.41 5.38
C LEU A 202 4.95 -49.96 5.76
N PRO A 203 6.24 -49.71 6.08
CA PRO A 203 6.83 -49.80 7.41
C PRO A 203 7.18 -48.44 8.03
N SER A 204 7.26 -48.42 9.36
CA SER A 204 7.57 -47.28 10.20
C SER A 204 8.96 -46.71 9.92
N THR A 205 9.02 -45.47 9.43
CA THR A 205 10.25 -44.68 9.33
C THR A 205 10.23 -43.60 10.42
N THR A 206 11.15 -43.73 11.36
CA THR A 206 11.35 -42.82 12.50
C THR A 206 11.86 -41.47 11.98
N HIS A 207 11.04 -40.42 12.05
CA HIS A 207 11.47 -39.05 11.75
C HIS A 207 12.01 -38.35 13.02
N PRO A 208 13.10 -37.57 12.90
CA PRO A 208 13.64 -36.80 14.02
C PRO A 208 12.74 -35.61 14.35
N ALA A 209 12.68 -35.30 15.64
CA ALA A 209 11.91 -34.21 16.22
C ALA A 209 12.26 -32.87 15.54
N THR A 210 11.25 -32.23 14.95
CA THR A 210 11.32 -30.85 14.46
C THR A 210 11.30 -29.89 15.63
N ASP A 211 12.34 -29.05 15.69
CA ASP A 211 12.49 -27.95 16.64
C ASP A 211 11.31 -26.97 16.64
N PRO A 212 11.01 -26.35 17.79
CA PRO A 212 9.96 -25.36 17.93
C PRO A 212 10.24 -24.13 17.06
N LYS A 213 9.33 -23.89 16.12
CA LYS A 213 9.32 -22.79 15.15
C LYS A 213 9.39 -21.45 15.89
N THR A 214 10.53 -20.78 15.81
CA THR A 214 10.75 -19.44 16.38
C THR A 214 9.74 -18.45 15.78
N PRO A 215 9.06 -17.62 16.59
CA PRO A 215 8.11 -16.64 16.09
C PRO A 215 8.82 -15.68 15.12
N GLN A 216 8.28 -15.59 13.91
CA GLN A 216 8.84 -14.80 12.82
C GLN A 216 8.67 -13.31 13.15
N GLN A 217 9.78 -12.62 13.40
CA GLN A 217 9.77 -11.19 13.74
C GLN A 217 9.24 -10.37 12.55
N VAL A 218 8.14 -9.64 12.77
CA VAL A 218 7.51 -8.79 11.75
C VAL A 218 8.41 -7.59 11.49
N SER A 219 8.85 -7.42 10.25
CA SER A 219 9.78 -6.36 9.84
C SER A 219 9.06 -5.30 9.00
N PRO A 220 9.41 -4.02 9.14
CA PRO A 220 8.77 -2.93 8.42
C PRO A 220 9.11 -2.96 6.92
N VAL A 221 8.14 -2.59 6.08
CA VAL A 221 8.31 -2.48 4.63
C VAL A 221 8.37 -1.03 4.20
N PHE A 222 9.35 -0.70 3.36
CA PHE A 222 9.53 0.63 2.81
C PHE A 222 9.11 0.65 1.34
N LEU A 223 8.53 1.76 0.92
CA LEU A 223 8.24 2.04 -0.48
C LEU A 223 8.95 3.33 -0.88
N VAL A 224 9.86 3.18 -1.84
CA VAL A 224 10.78 4.23 -2.33
C VAL A 224 10.42 4.62 -3.75
#